data_AF-A0A6S7F121-F1
#
_entry.id   AF-A0A6S7F121-F1
#
_cell.length_a   1.000
_cell.length_b   1.000
_cell.length_c   1.000
_cell.angle_alpha   90.00
_cell.angle_beta   90.00
_cell.angle_gamma   90.00
#
_symmetry.space_group_name_H-M   'P 1'
#
loop_
_entity.id
_entity.type
_entity.pdbx_description
1 polymer ?
#
loop_
_entity_poly.entity_id
_entity_poly.type
_entity_poly.pdbx_seq_one_letter_code
_entity_poly.pdbx_strand_id
1 'polypeptide(L)'
;MEHPIRVPSGWLQQARLLLLAFLLSLCCGAAGAQPFDLQAENARYRQWLADFRADLLRLRQSPDPAAADIDSLFARTIVPGSRATQLVKTLGEAPGDSTSGEIHFAGFARVFLAALADSVVAGDGGDFPETQAKYQKHVLRVRYMHVDGDGRLEPYFNNPEVFKPYRLPQAGTLERNAYPFLLFEDRDGKLRLGGVSREFWDLVKFMDALQYA
;
A
#
# COMPACT_ATOMS: atom_id res chain seq x y z
N MET A 1 -6.26 -3.66 77.25
CA MET A 1 -5.39 -4.58 76.50
C MET A 1 -5.54 -4.24 75.03
N GLU A 2 -4.64 -3.43 74.48
CA GLU A 2 -4.55 -3.18 73.04
C GLU A 2 -3.06 -3.28 72.67
N HIS A 3 -2.71 -4.28 71.86
CA HIS A 3 -1.35 -4.45 71.34
C HIS A 3 -1.20 -3.62 70.07
N PRO A 4 -0.22 -2.70 69.97
CA PRO A 4 0.10 -2.05 68.72
C PRO A 4 0.84 -3.05 67.82
N ILE A 5 0.26 -3.36 66.67
CA ILE A 5 0.88 -4.18 65.62
C ILE A 5 2.05 -3.37 65.03
N ARG A 6 3.28 -3.73 65.43
CA ARG A 6 4.51 -3.23 64.79
C ARG A 6 4.62 -3.86 63.41
N VAL A 7 4.34 -3.09 62.37
CA VAL A 7 4.62 -3.49 60.99
C VAL A 7 6.13 -3.42 60.77
N PRO A 8 6.80 -4.50 60.37
CA PRO A 8 8.24 -4.49 60.13
C PRO A 8 8.57 -3.62 58.91
N SER A 9 9.54 -2.71 59.06
CA SER A 9 9.96 -1.71 58.07
C SER A 9 10.33 -2.28 56.69
N GLY A 10 10.72 -3.54 56.63
CA GLY A 10 11.04 -4.25 55.38
C GLY A 10 9.83 -4.46 54.45
N TRP A 11 8.62 -4.60 55.00
CA TRP A 11 7.40 -4.80 54.19
C TRP A 11 7.03 -3.56 53.37
N LEU A 12 7.21 -2.37 53.95
CA LEU A 12 6.96 -1.10 53.26
C LEU A 12 8.00 -0.84 52.15
N GLN A 13 9.24 -1.27 52.33
CA GLN A 13 10.28 -1.18 51.31
C GLN A 13 10.05 -2.17 50.16
N GLN A 14 9.66 -3.41 50.47
CA GLN A 14 9.32 -4.41 49.45
C GLN A 14 8.07 -4.01 48.66
N ALA A 15 7.04 -3.49 49.32
CA ALA A 15 5.86 -2.95 48.65
C ALA A 15 6.22 -1.79 47.70
N ARG A 16 7.10 -0.87 48.13
CA ARG A 16 7.60 0.22 47.28
C ARG A 16 8.39 -0.27 46.06
N LEU A 17 9.26 -1.26 46.23
CA LEU A 17 10.05 -1.83 45.13
C LEU A 17 9.17 -2.56 44.11
N LEU A 18 8.16 -3.30 44.57
CA LEU A 18 7.18 -3.96 43.71
C LEU A 18 6.30 -2.95 42.96
N LEU A 19 5.90 -1.87 43.62
CA LEU A 19 5.12 -0.80 42.98
C LEU A 19 5.96 -0.04 41.94
N LEU A 20 7.25 0.18 42.20
CA LEU A 20 8.17 0.76 41.22
C LEU A 20 8.38 -0.16 40.02
N ALA A 21 8.56 -1.46 40.24
CA ALA A 21 8.70 -2.44 39.18
C ALA A 21 7.43 -2.57 38.33
N PHE A 22 6.25 -2.46 38.96
CA PHE A 22 4.95 -2.44 38.28
C PHE A 22 4.72 -1.15 37.48
N LEU A 23 5.15 0.01 38.00
CA LEU A 23 5.11 1.28 37.27
C LEU A 23 6.08 1.29 36.07
N LEU A 24 7.27 0.70 36.22
CA LEU A 24 8.24 0.57 35.14
C LEU A 24 7.75 -0.42 34.05
N SER A 25 7.06 -1.50 34.41
CA SER A 25 6.46 -2.41 33.42
C SER A 25 5.28 -1.78 32.68
N LEU A 26 4.50 -0.91 33.34
CA LEU A 26 3.46 -0.09 32.70
C LEU A 26 4.04 0.93 31.72
N CYS A 27 5.20 1.54 32.00
CA CYS A 27 5.87 2.45 31.08
C CYS A 27 6.48 1.73 29.86
N CYS A 28 6.95 0.49 30.01
CA CYS A 28 7.50 -0.29 28.88
C CYS A 28 6.42 -0.96 28.01
N GLY A 29 5.16 -1.04 28.47
CA GLY A 29 4.04 -1.63 27.73
C GLY A 29 3.45 -0.73 26.63
N ALA A 30 3.76 0.56 26.65
CA ALA A 30 3.45 1.48 25.56
C ALA A 30 4.58 1.43 24.51
N ALA A 31 4.79 0.27 23.88
CA ALA A 31 5.45 0.23 22.59
C ALA A 31 4.54 0.97 21.60
N GLY A 32 4.69 2.29 21.56
CA GLY A 32 3.92 3.15 20.69
C GLY A 32 4.03 2.63 19.28
N ALA A 33 2.89 2.35 18.65
CA ALA A 33 2.84 2.21 17.21
C ALA A 33 3.58 3.42 16.63
N GLN A 34 4.70 3.16 15.95
CA GLN A 34 5.46 4.25 15.35
C GLN A 34 4.49 5.03 14.46
N PRO A 35 4.42 6.36 14.60
CA PRO A 35 3.53 7.16 13.79
C PRO A 35 3.85 6.89 12.32
N PHE A 36 2.82 6.71 11.52
CA PHE A 36 2.98 6.48 10.08
C PHE A 36 3.63 7.71 9.44
N ASP A 37 4.93 7.61 9.16
CA ASP A 37 5.71 8.70 8.58
C ASP A 37 5.43 8.78 7.08
N LEU A 38 4.50 9.68 6.72
CA LEU A 38 4.12 9.93 5.34
C LEU A 38 5.30 10.33 4.46
N GLN A 39 6.28 11.06 4.99
CA GLN A 39 7.44 11.49 4.20
C GLN A 39 8.34 10.30 3.88
N ALA A 40 8.66 9.48 4.89
CA ALA A 40 9.44 8.26 4.70
C ALA A 40 8.73 7.29 3.75
N GLU A 41 7.43 7.07 3.93
CA GLU A 41 6.65 6.16 3.09
C GLU A 41 6.58 6.64 1.63
N ASN A 42 6.41 7.95 1.40
CA ASN A 42 6.45 8.49 0.05
C ASN A 42 7.86 8.42 -0.57
N ALA A 43 8.93 8.52 0.23
CA ALA A 43 10.29 8.29 -0.27
C ALA A 43 10.49 6.83 -0.71
N ARG A 44 10.02 5.87 0.09
CA ARG A 44 10.05 4.45 -0.23
C ARG A 44 9.19 4.12 -1.46
N TYR A 45 8.01 4.72 -1.57
CA TYR A 45 7.12 4.58 -2.71
C TYR A 45 7.78 5.08 -4.01
N ARG A 46 8.39 6.27 -3.99
CA ARG A 46 9.12 6.81 -5.15
C ARG A 46 10.29 5.91 -5.56
N GLN A 47 11.06 5.40 -4.59
CA GLN A 47 12.13 4.45 -4.89
C GLN A 47 11.58 3.17 -5.52
N TRP A 48 10.50 2.61 -4.97
CA TRP A 48 9.84 1.45 -5.54
C TRP A 48 9.36 1.72 -6.97
N LEU A 49 8.74 2.87 -7.24
CA LEU A 49 8.25 3.22 -8.57
C LEU A 49 9.39 3.34 -9.59
N ALA A 50 10.53 3.90 -9.19
CA ALA A 50 11.72 3.96 -10.04
C ALA A 50 12.25 2.56 -10.38
N ASP A 51 12.38 1.68 -9.38
CA ASP A 51 12.79 0.29 -9.57
C ASP A 51 11.77 -0.46 -10.46
N PHE A 52 10.48 -0.27 -10.23
CA PHE A 52 9.41 -0.92 -11.01
C PHE A 52 9.43 -0.50 -12.48
N ARG A 53 9.68 0.78 -12.77
CA ARG A 53 9.88 1.28 -14.13
C ARG A 53 11.12 0.68 -14.79
N ALA A 54 12.21 0.50 -14.03
CA ALA A 54 13.40 -0.17 -14.55
C ALA A 54 13.10 -1.64 -14.88
N ASP A 55 12.32 -2.35 -14.06
CA ASP A 55 11.92 -3.73 -14.32
C ASP A 55 11.05 -3.84 -15.59
N LEU A 56 10.12 -2.90 -15.80
CA LEU A 56 9.34 -2.82 -17.04
C LEU A 56 10.21 -2.54 -18.26
N LEU A 57 11.21 -1.67 -18.15
CA LEU A 57 12.15 -1.42 -19.23
C LEU A 57 12.93 -2.70 -19.57
N ARG A 58 13.39 -3.43 -18.55
CA ARG A 58 14.06 -4.74 -18.74
C ARG A 58 13.14 -5.75 -19.41
N LEU A 59 11.86 -5.81 -19.04
CA LEU A 59 10.88 -6.66 -19.70
C LEU A 59 10.74 -6.34 -21.20
N ARG A 60 10.61 -5.05 -21.54
CA ARG A 60 10.49 -4.60 -22.94
C ARG A 60 11.74 -4.84 -23.78
N GLN A 61 12.91 -4.91 -23.13
CA GLN A 61 14.19 -5.23 -23.76
C GLN A 61 14.47 -6.73 -23.82
N SER A 62 13.61 -7.56 -23.22
CA SER A 62 13.72 -9.02 -23.29
C SER A 62 13.54 -9.51 -24.73
N PRO A 63 14.29 -10.55 -25.18
CA PRO A 63 14.10 -11.15 -26.50
C PRO A 63 12.68 -11.67 -26.75
N ASP A 64 12.03 -12.17 -25.69
CA ASP A 64 10.63 -12.59 -25.71
C ASP A 64 9.93 -12.08 -24.44
N PRO A 65 9.32 -10.89 -24.48
CA PRO A 65 8.60 -10.32 -23.34
C PRO A 65 7.35 -11.14 -22.97
N ALA A 66 6.74 -11.84 -23.93
CA ALA A 66 5.53 -12.62 -23.69
C ALA A 66 5.82 -13.92 -22.94
N ALA A 67 6.98 -14.54 -23.18
CA ALA A 67 7.44 -15.73 -22.47
C ALA A 67 8.29 -15.42 -21.22
N ALA A 68 8.50 -14.15 -20.87
CA ALA A 68 9.35 -13.77 -19.75
C ALA A 68 8.81 -14.28 -18.40
N ASP A 69 9.71 -14.77 -17.55
CA ASP A 69 9.40 -15.09 -16.16
C ASP A 69 9.26 -13.79 -15.34
N ILE A 70 8.02 -13.30 -15.25
CA ILE A 70 7.66 -12.08 -14.53
C ILE A 70 8.03 -12.16 -13.04
N ASP A 71 7.83 -13.32 -12.41
CA ASP A 71 8.09 -13.48 -10.98
C ASP A 71 9.58 -13.32 -10.66
N SER A 72 10.44 -13.87 -11.51
CA SER A 72 11.89 -13.71 -11.40
C SER A 72 12.34 -12.29 -11.76
N LEU A 73 11.86 -11.75 -12.89
CA LEU A 73 12.29 -10.45 -13.41
C LEU A 73 11.95 -9.29 -12.46
N PHE A 74 10.78 -9.36 -11.82
CA PHE A 74 10.25 -8.32 -10.94
C PHE A 74 10.37 -8.67 -9.45
N ALA A 75 11.10 -9.71 -9.04
CA ALA A 75 11.17 -10.18 -7.64
C ALA A 75 11.54 -9.10 -6.60
N ARG A 76 12.15 -7.99 -7.06
CA ARG A 76 12.53 -6.82 -6.26
C ARG A 76 11.40 -5.80 -6.08
N THR A 77 10.42 -5.77 -6.96
CA THR A 77 9.39 -4.73 -7.05
C THR A 77 7.98 -5.29 -6.96
N ILE A 78 7.79 -6.58 -7.20
CA ILE A 78 6.54 -7.30 -6.95
C ILE A 78 6.79 -8.47 -6.01
N VAL A 79 5.73 -8.90 -5.34
CA VAL A 79 5.73 -10.12 -4.54
C VAL A 79 5.48 -11.31 -5.49
N PRO A 80 6.43 -12.26 -5.64
CA PRO A 80 6.26 -13.36 -6.58
C PRO A 80 5.04 -14.24 -6.27
N GLY A 81 4.25 -14.56 -7.30
CA GLY A 81 3.02 -15.32 -7.18
C GLY A 81 1.85 -14.57 -6.53
N SER A 82 1.95 -13.25 -6.38
CA SER A 82 0.87 -12.40 -5.89
C SER A 82 -0.07 -11.93 -7.03
N ARG A 83 -1.06 -11.10 -6.71
CA ARG A 83 -1.92 -10.48 -7.73
C ARG A 83 -1.15 -9.51 -8.64
N ALA A 84 -0.05 -8.94 -8.16
CA ALA A 84 0.81 -8.06 -8.94
C ALA A 84 1.47 -8.78 -10.14
N THR A 85 1.75 -10.08 -10.03
CA THR A 85 2.29 -10.87 -11.15
C THR A 85 1.29 -10.90 -12.31
N GLN A 86 0.02 -11.17 -12.02
CA GLN A 86 -1.04 -11.17 -13.05
C GLN A 86 -1.27 -9.77 -13.60
N LEU A 87 -1.22 -8.75 -12.76
CA LEU A 87 -1.30 -7.35 -13.18
C LEU A 87 -0.23 -7.01 -14.22
N VAL A 88 1.05 -7.34 -13.96
CA VAL A 88 2.14 -7.06 -14.90
C VAL A 88 1.95 -7.80 -16.23
N LYS A 89 1.47 -9.05 -16.20
CA LYS A 89 1.12 -9.79 -17.43
C LYS A 89 0.04 -9.05 -18.22
N THR A 90 -1.05 -8.65 -17.56
CA THR A 90 -2.13 -7.89 -18.20
C THR A 90 -1.65 -6.56 -18.77
N LEU A 91 -0.73 -5.86 -18.09
CA LEU A 91 -0.14 -4.62 -18.62
C LEU A 91 0.77 -4.88 -19.83
N GLY A 92 1.49 -6.01 -19.87
CA GLY A 92 2.33 -6.41 -20.99
C GLY A 92 1.55 -6.86 -22.23
N GLU A 93 0.35 -7.42 -22.03
CA GLU A 93 -0.58 -7.85 -23.09
C GLU A 93 -1.47 -6.71 -23.62
N ALA A 94 -1.57 -5.61 -22.88
CA ALA A 94 -2.43 -4.48 -23.25
C ALA A 94 -1.94 -3.78 -24.54
N PRO A 95 -2.86 -3.28 -25.40
CA PRO A 95 -2.49 -2.50 -26.56
C PRO A 95 -1.61 -1.30 -26.20
N GLY A 96 -0.60 -1.06 -27.04
CA GLY A 96 0.29 0.10 -26.92
C GLY A 96 -0.36 1.41 -27.36
N ASP A 97 0.48 2.46 -27.45
CA ASP A 97 0.06 3.77 -27.94
C ASP A 97 -0.56 3.65 -29.35
N SER A 98 -1.61 4.43 -29.62
CA SER A 98 -2.32 4.43 -30.90
C SER A 98 -2.57 5.85 -31.39
N THR A 99 -2.99 5.99 -32.65
CA THR A 99 -3.26 7.29 -33.26
C THR A 99 -4.51 7.20 -34.13
N SER A 100 -5.42 8.17 -34.00
CA SER A 100 -6.60 8.31 -34.85
C SER A 100 -6.68 9.76 -35.33
N GLY A 101 -6.49 9.97 -36.63
CA GLY A 101 -6.29 11.32 -37.19
C GLY A 101 -5.06 11.99 -36.58
N GLU A 102 -5.24 13.18 -36.01
CA GLU A 102 -4.19 13.95 -35.32
C GLU A 102 -4.12 13.67 -33.81
N ILE A 103 -4.99 12.79 -33.28
CA ILE A 103 -5.07 12.49 -31.85
C ILE A 103 -4.18 11.28 -31.53
N HIS A 104 -3.29 11.45 -30.56
CA HIS A 104 -2.44 10.39 -30.01
C HIS A 104 -3.01 9.87 -28.69
N PHE A 105 -3.24 8.56 -28.60
CA PHE A 105 -3.74 7.90 -27.40
C PHE A 105 -2.60 7.12 -26.73
N ALA A 106 -2.39 7.35 -25.44
CA ALA A 106 -1.46 6.54 -24.66
C ALA A 106 -2.09 5.16 -24.42
N GLY A 107 -1.29 4.10 -24.59
CA GLY A 107 -1.73 2.74 -24.26
C GLY A 107 -2.01 2.59 -22.77
N PHE A 108 -2.88 1.65 -22.41
CA PHE A 108 -3.35 1.46 -21.02
C PHE A 108 -2.20 1.30 -20.01
N ALA A 109 -1.10 0.63 -20.39
CA ALA A 109 0.07 0.49 -19.54
C ALA A 109 0.75 1.83 -19.21
N ARG A 110 0.74 2.78 -20.16
CA ARG A 110 1.28 4.13 -19.96
C ARG A 110 0.37 4.96 -19.07
N VAL A 111 -0.94 4.81 -19.20
CA VAL A 111 -1.93 5.42 -18.28
C VAL A 111 -1.76 4.89 -16.86
N PHE A 112 -1.61 3.58 -16.69
CA PHE A 112 -1.35 2.97 -15.38
C PHE A 112 -0.07 3.52 -14.73
N LEU A 113 1.00 3.67 -15.51
CA LEU A 113 2.26 4.26 -15.02
C LEU A 113 2.17 5.75 -14.69
N ALA A 114 1.34 6.50 -15.42
CA ALA A 114 1.03 7.90 -15.10
C ALA A 114 0.25 7.98 -13.78
N ALA A 115 -0.79 7.18 -13.61
CA ALA A 115 -1.56 7.11 -12.36
C ALA A 115 -0.68 6.78 -11.14
N LEU A 116 0.31 5.90 -11.29
CA LEU A 116 1.31 5.68 -10.24
C LEU A 116 2.24 6.88 -10.03
N ALA A 117 2.70 7.51 -11.12
CA ALA A 117 3.56 8.70 -11.07
C ALA A 117 2.92 9.85 -10.29
N ASP A 118 1.64 10.07 -10.54
CA ASP A 118 0.85 11.17 -10.00
C ASP A 118 0.25 10.80 -8.64
N SER A 119 0.59 9.62 -8.11
CA SER A 119 0.11 9.16 -6.81
C SER A 119 1.11 9.39 -5.69
N VAL A 120 0.56 9.64 -4.50
CA VAL A 120 1.27 9.71 -3.23
C VAL A 120 0.58 8.80 -2.21
N VAL A 121 1.36 8.24 -1.30
CA VAL A 121 0.82 7.54 -0.14
C VAL A 121 0.14 8.55 0.76
N ALA A 122 -1.17 8.36 0.97
CA ALA A 122 -2.03 9.23 1.76
C ALA A 122 -2.28 8.67 3.17
N GLY A 123 -2.20 7.35 3.36
CA GLY A 123 -2.42 6.73 4.66
C GLY A 123 -2.15 5.23 4.71
N ASP A 124 -2.14 4.69 5.92
CA ASP A 124 -1.96 3.26 6.20
C ASP A 124 -3.31 2.60 6.45
N GLY A 125 -3.62 1.53 5.72
CA GLY A 125 -4.84 0.75 5.94
C GLY A 125 -4.64 -0.50 6.79
N GLY A 126 -3.43 -0.71 7.34
CA GLY A 126 -3.12 -1.89 8.14
C GLY A 126 -2.93 -3.15 7.29
N ASP A 127 -2.91 -4.30 7.94
CA ASP A 127 -2.66 -5.58 7.26
C ASP A 127 -3.87 -5.96 6.41
N PHE A 128 -3.59 -6.45 5.20
CA PHE A 128 -4.61 -6.90 4.28
C PHE A 128 -5.13 -8.28 4.70
N PRO A 129 -6.44 -8.42 4.99
CA PRO A 129 -7.01 -9.69 5.43
C PRO A 129 -7.21 -10.61 4.22
N GLU A 130 -6.17 -11.31 3.82
CA GLU A 130 -6.22 -12.22 2.68
C GLU A 130 -7.11 -13.44 2.96
N THR A 131 -8.18 -13.58 2.18
CA THR A 131 -9.14 -14.69 2.30
C THR A 131 -8.90 -15.79 1.28
N GLN A 132 -8.13 -15.54 0.23
CA GLN A 132 -7.86 -16.53 -0.82
C GLN A 132 -6.61 -17.34 -0.48
N ALA A 133 -6.80 -18.65 -0.25
CA ALA A 133 -5.72 -19.57 0.15
C ALA A 133 -4.45 -19.47 -0.71
N LYS A 134 -4.60 -19.27 -2.03
CA LYS A 134 -3.46 -19.13 -2.97
C LYS A 134 -2.54 -17.94 -2.69
N TYR A 135 -3.01 -16.91 -1.99
CA TYR A 135 -2.26 -15.68 -1.71
C TYR A 135 -1.92 -15.48 -0.22
N GLN A 136 -2.45 -16.32 0.67
CA GLN A 136 -2.29 -16.19 2.13
C GLN A 136 -0.85 -16.29 2.62
N LYS A 137 0.07 -16.81 1.80
CA LYS A 137 1.51 -16.88 2.11
C LYS A 137 2.19 -15.50 2.20
N HIS A 138 1.50 -14.43 1.78
CA HIS A 138 2.04 -13.07 1.75
C HIS A 138 1.37 -12.20 2.80
N VAL A 139 2.18 -11.59 3.67
CA VAL A 139 1.71 -10.53 4.56
C VAL A 139 1.80 -9.21 3.81
N LEU A 140 0.65 -8.74 3.32
CA LEU A 140 0.55 -7.47 2.59
C LEU A 140 -0.07 -6.41 3.49
N ARG A 141 0.41 -5.18 3.37
CA ARG A 141 -0.11 -4.02 4.06
C ARG A 141 -0.74 -3.05 3.06
N VAL A 142 -1.83 -2.43 3.48
CA VAL A 142 -2.61 -1.49 2.67
C VAL A 142 -1.95 -0.11 2.73
N ARG A 143 -1.72 0.48 1.56
CA ARG A 143 -1.32 1.89 1.42
C ARG A 143 -2.39 2.62 0.63
N TYR A 144 -3.13 3.49 1.30
CA TYR A 144 -4.09 4.37 0.63
C TYR A 144 -3.34 5.36 -0.25
N MET A 145 -3.81 5.53 -1.48
CA MET A 145 -3.17 6.36 -2.49
C MET A 145 -4.07 7.54 -2.84
N HIS A 146 -3.52 8.74 -2.74
CA HIS A 146 -4.09 9.90 -3.40
C HIS A 146 -3.46 10.01 -4.79
N VAL A 147 -4.27 10.24 -5.82
CA VAL A 147 -3.80 10.45 -7.19
C VAL A 147 -4.19 11.86 -7.58
N ASP A 148 -3.19 12.68 -7.90
CA ASP A 148 -3.43 14.00 -8.45
C ASP A 148 -3.92 13.87 -9.89
N GLY A 149 -4.96 14.63 -10.21
CA GLY A 149 -5.69 14.56 -11.47
C GLY A 149 -5.95 15.91 -12.09
N ASP A 150 -5.37 16.99 -11.54
CA ASP A 150 -5.57 18.36 -11.99
C ASP A 150 -7.05 18.76 -12.17
N GLY A 151 -7.96 18.31 -11.31
CA GLY A 151 -9.39 18.64 -11.45
C GLY A 151 -10.22 17.65 -12.28
N ARG A 152 -9.57 16.70 -12.97
CA ARG A 152 -10.23 15.79 -13.92
C ARG A 152 -10.76 14.50 -13.27
N LEU A 153 -10.34 14.19 -12.05
CA LEU A 153 -10.69 12.95 -11.35
C LEU A 153 -11.85 13.14 -10.36
N GLU A 154 -12.23 14.39 -10.11
CA GLU A 154 -13.29 14.80 -9.20
C GLU A 154 -14.63 14.14 -9.54
N PRO A 155 -15.06 14.03 -10.81
CA PRO A 155 -16.28 13.29 -11.14
C PRO A 155 -16.22 11.82 -10.71
N TYR A 156 -15.04 11.20 -10.79
CA TYR A 156 -14.85 9.81 -10.36
C TYR A 156 -14.87 9.68 -8.83
N PHE A 157 -14.13 10.55 -8.12
CA PHE A 157 -14.11 10.54 -6.66
C PHE A 157 -15.45 10.91 -6.03
N ASN A 158 -16.23 11.76 -6.69
CA ASN A 158 -17.57 12.15 -6.22
C ASN A 158 -18.67 11.15 -6.62
N ASN A 159 -18.35 10.05 -7.31
CA ASN A 159 -19.34 9.07 -7.72
C ASN A 159 -19.76 8.17 -6.53
N PRO A 160 -21.02 8.25 -6.06
CA PRO A 160 -21.50 7.48 -4.91
C PRO A 160 -21.71 5.98 -5.22
N GLU A 161 -21.74 5.59 -6.49
CA GLU A 161 -21.76 4.18 -6.90
C GLU A 161 -20.38 3.53 -6.73
N VAL A 162 -19.31 4.34 -6.80
CA VAL A 162 -17.93 3.89 -6.64
C VAL A 162 -17.48 4.02 -5.19
N PHE A 163 -17.78 5.15 -4.54
CA PHE A 163 -17.31 5.48 -3.20
C PHE A 163 -18.45 5.72 -2.19
N LYS A 164 -18.26 5.28 -0.94
CA LYS A 164 -19.28 5.32 0.13
C LYS A 164 -18.82 6.04 1.41
N PRO A 165 -18.79 7.38 1.47
CA PRO A 165 -18.37 8.36 0.46
C PRO A 165 -16.83 8.33 0.27
N TYR A 166 -16.29 9.10 -0.68
CA TYR A 166 -14.84 9.22 -0.86
C TYR A 166 -14.20 9.98 0.31
N ARG A 167 -13.47 9.24 1.14
CA ARG A 167 -12.76 9.79 2.31
C ARG A 167 -11.58 8.89 2.65
N LEU A 168 -10.48 9.49 3.11
CA LEU A 168 -9.36 8.73 3.64
C LEU A 168 -9.83 7.97 4.91
N PRO A 169 -9.71 6.62 4.95
CA PRO A 169 -10.12 5.84 6.12
C PRO A 169 -9.21 6.09 7.33
N GLN A 170 -9.66 5.62 8.50
CA GLN A 170 -8.85 5.69 9.72
C GLN A 170 -7.56 4.88 9.55
N ALA A 171 -6.45 5.44 10.03
CA ALA A 171 -5.15 4.77 10.00
C ALA A 171 -5.23 3.37 10.64
N GLY A 172 -4.60 2.39 9.98
CA GLY A 172 -4.63 0.98 10.37
C GLY A 172 -5.92 0.23 10.04
N THR A 173 -6.89 0.89 9.40
CA THR A 173 -8.18 0.27 9.05
C THR A 173 -8.35 0.18 7.54
N LEU A 174 -8.66 -1.02 7.08
CA LEU A 174 -9.05 -1.26 5.70
C LEU A 174 -10.56 -0.99 5.52
N GLU A 175 -10.91 -0.03 4.67
CA GLU A 175 -12.26 0.22 4.20
C GLU A 175 -12.31 0.07 2.67
N ARG A 176 -13.19 -0.81 2.20
CA ARG A 176 -13.47 -0.98 0.76
C ARG A 176 -14.44 0.10 0.29
N ASN A 177 -14.34 0.47 -0.98
CA ASN A 177 -15.17 1.50 -1.63
C ASN A 177 -15.08 2.87 -0.93
N ALA A 178 -13.96 3.16 -0.25
CA ALA A 178 -13.77 4.43 0.46
C ALA A 178 -12.65 5.25 -0.17
N TYR A 179 -11.56 4.58 -0.57
CA TYR A 179 -10.37 5.24 -1.09
C TYR A 179 -9.50 4.24 -1.88
N PRO A 180 -8.86 4.65 -2.99
CA PRO A 180 -7.91 3.79 -3.71
C PRO A 180 -6.75 3.36 -2.80
N PHE A 181 -6.31 2.12 -2.94
CA PHE A 181 -5.11 1.63 -2.25
C PHE A 181 -4.28 0.66 -3.11
N LEU A 182 -3.02 0.54 -2.73
CA LEU A 182 -2.07 -0.49 -3.20
C LEU A 182 -1.75 -1.43 -2.05
N LEU A 183 -1.36 -2.66 -2.39
CA LEU A 183 -0.93 -3.66 -1.43
C LEU A 183 0.58 -3.83 -1.55
N PHE A 184 1.28 -3.61 -0.45
CA PHE A 184 2.73 -3.76 -0.39
C PHE A 184 3.14 -4.76 0.68
N GLU A 185 4.11 -5.60 0.34
CA GLU A 185 4.92 -6.26 1.34
C GLU A 185 6.12 -5.37 1.66
N ASP A 186 6.49 -5.33 2.94
CA ASP A 186 7.74 -4.75 3.39
C ASP A 186 8.78 -5.86 3.54
N ARG A 187 9.83 -5.82 2.72
CA ARG A 187 10.95 -6.76 2.81
C ARG A 187 12.26 -5.99 2.84
N ASP A 188 12.99 -6.13 3.94
CA ASP A 188 14.31 -5.50 4.12
C ASP A 188 14.27 -3.97 3.90
N GLY A 189 13.18 -3.32 4.34
CA GLY A 189 12.93 -1.89 4.20
C GLY A 189 12.47 -1.45 2.81
N LYS A 190 12.32 -2.38 1.86
CA LYS A 190 11.87 -2.11 0.49
C LYS A 190 10.44 -2.57 0.29
N LEU A 191 9.70 -1.78 -0.48
CA LEU A 191 8.34 -2.11 -0.87
C LEU A 191 8.34 -3.11 -2.03
N ARG A 192 7.45 -4.10 -1.98
CA ARG A 192 7.14 -4.99 -3.10
C ARG A 192 5.64 -5.02 -3.31
N LEU A 193 5.18 -4.72 -4.52
CA LEU A 193 3.76 -4.68 -4.84
C LEU A 193 3.18 -6.10 -4.82
N GLY A 194 2.16 -6.32 -4.00
CA GLY A 194 1.38 -7.56 -3.95
C GLY A 194 0.08 -7.49 -4.76
N GLY A 195 -0.39 -6.29 -5.08
CA GLY A 195 -1.57 -6.07 -5.90
C GLY A 195 -2.11 -4.64 -5.80
N VAL A 196 -3.18 -4.38 -6.54
CA VAL A 196 -3.89 -3.10 -6.55
C VAL A 196 -5.34 -3.31 -6.12
N SER A 197 -5.91 -2.30 -5.48
CA SER A 197 -7.34 -2.27 -5.19
C SER A 197 -8.18 -2.20 -6.47
N ARG A 198 -9.47 -2.58 -6.36
CA ARG A 198 -10.43 -2.40 -7.45
C ARG A 198 -10.60 -0.91 -7.74
N GLU A 199 -10.66 -0.11 -6.68
CA GLU A 199 -10.79 1.34 -6.69
C GLU A 199 -9.63 2.00 -7.46
N PHE A 200 -8.39 1.58 -7.24
CA PHE A 200 -7.24 2.09 -8.01
C PHE A 200 -7.28 1.61 -9.47
N TRP A 201 -7.66 0.36 -9.72
CA TRP A 201 -7.75 -0.16 -11.09
C TRP A 201 -8.85 0.52 -11.92
N ASP A 202 -10.02 0.73 -11.32
CA ASP A 202 -11.14 1.42 -11.96
C ASP A 202 -10.85 2.91 -12.16
N LEU A 203 -10.05 3.54 -11.29
CA LEU A 203 -9.49 4.87 -11.52
C LEU A 203 -8.63 4.92 -12.78
N VAL A 204 -7.73 3.95 -12.99
CA VAL A 204 -6.90 3.90 -14.21
C VAL A 204 -7.74 3.72 -15.47
N LYS A 205 -8.80 2.89 -15.41
CA LYS A 205 -9.76 2.78 -16.53
C LYS A 205 -10.48 4.09 -16.80
N PHE A 206 -10.86 4.82 -15.75
CA PHE A 206 -11.48 6.13 -15.89
C PHE A 206 -10.51 7.11 -16.58
N MET A 207 -9.25 7.17 -16.14
CA MET A 207 -8.20 7.98 -16.78
C MET A 207 -7.97 7.60 -18.25
N ASP A 208 -7.99 6.31 -18.57
CA ASP A 208 -7.89 5.82 -19.94
C ASP A 208 -9.08 6.28 -20.79
N ALA A 209 -10.30 6.15 -20.26
CA ALA A 209 -11.52 6.60 -20.91
C ALA A 209 -11.53 8.11 -21.19
N LEU A 210 -10.94 8.93 -20.31
CA LEU A 210 -10.81 10.37 -20.50
C LEU A 210 -9.98 10.77 -21.73
N GLN A 211 -9.18 9.86 -22.31
CA GLN A 211 -8.44 10.12 -23.54
C GLN A 211 -9.36 10.18 -24.77
N TYR A 212 -10.55 9.59 -24.68
CA TYR A 212 -11.51 9.44 -25.79
C TYR A 212 -12.74 10.35 -25.65
N ALA A 213 -12.78 11.18 -24.61
CA ALA A 213 -13.89 12.05 -24.26
C ALA A 213 -13.79 13.45 -24.89
#